data_AF-A0A2E1JJA2-F1
#
_entry.id   AF-A0A2E1JJA2-F1
#
_cell.length_a   1.000
_cell.length_b   1.000
_cell.length_c   1.000
_cell.angle_alpha   90.00
_cell.angle_beta   90.00
_cell.angle_gamma   90.00
#
_symmetry.space_group_name_H-M   'P 1'
#
loop_
_entity.id
_entity.type
_entity.pdbx_description
1 polymer ?
#
loop_
_entity_poly.entity_id
_entity_poly.type
_entity_poly.pdbx_seq_one_letter_code
_entity_poly.pdbx_strand_id
1 'polypeptide(L)'
;MKTDKERFLKITEILSPEGALIDFSRLEGGVSCDVVLLKVREGTKIKKFVVRTEGLPMSENTVETQFYLLKSISNKQVPTAEAFYFDNSCEILDKPFMVMSFLEGQIFEPKEGEFSFLEIMAKQLIYIHQTDITYLPELPVRIDPLDELISYLPKESRWDELNSFIKGLNKEKFEGEKVFLHGDFWLGNLLWKDSLIVGVLDWEYAAIGDPLSDLAVACLEVRYEAGIEGVDIFKYTYSNFLDIDEYRLSLWLIFVASSTLHFIDEWKLPNKRKKKMIKEATSTIEEEFNKIKNYV
;
A
#
# COMPACT_ATOMS: atom_id res chain seq x y z
N MET A 1 -17.91 23.50 21.10
CA MET A 1 -17.40 22.35 20.32
C MET A 1 -18.44 21.24 20.37
N LYS A 2 -18.83 20.67 19.23
CA LYS A 2 -19.66 19.46 19.22
C LYS A 2 -18.84 18.31 19.79
N THR A 3 -19.47 17.40 20.53
CA THR A 3 -18.79 16.18 20.99
C THR A 3 -18.56 15.22 19.81
N ASP A 4 -17.57 14.33 19.89
CA ASP A 4 -17.34 13.30 18.85
C ASP A 4 -18.62 12.49 18.56
N LYS A 5 -19.41 12.21 19.60
CA LYS A 5 -20.70 11.53 19.47
C LYS A 5 -21.70 12.30 18.60
N GLU A 6 -21.84 13.62 18.79
CA GLU A 6 -22.74 14.46 17.97
C GLU A 6 -22.29 14.53 16.51
N ARG A 7 -20.97 14.53 16.28
CA ARG A 7 -20.38 14.50 14.93
C ARG A 7 -20.71 13.18 14.22
N PHE A 8 -20.50 12.05 14.89
CA PHE A 8 -20.78 10.72 14.31
C PHE A 8 -22.27 10.41 14.17
N LEU A 9 -23.13 10.99 15.01
CA LEU A 9 -24.59 10.93 14.83
C LEU A 9 -25.01 11.59 13.50
N LYS A 10 -24.49 12.78 13.18
CA LYS A 10 -24.75 13.45 11.89
C LYS A 10 -24.31 12.60 10.69
N ILE A 11 -23.14 11.97 10.79
CA ILE A 11 -22.66 11.05 9.75
C ILE A 11 -23.61 9.87 9.61
N THR A 12 -24.10 9.32 10.72
CA THR A 12 -25.06 8.22 10.72
C THR A 12 -26.38 8.61 10.05
N GLU A 13 -26.92 9.79 10.35
CA GLU A 13 -28.16 10.32 9.74
C GLU A 13 -28.05 10.45 8.21
N ILE A 14 -26.87 10.81 7.68
CA ILE A 14 -26.62 10.89 6.24
C ILE A 14 -26.63 9.50 5.59
N LEU A 15 -25.98 8.51 6.23
CA LEU A 15 -25.76 7.18 5.65
C LEU A 15 -26.94 6.23 5.84
N SER A 16 -27.65 6.37 6.94
CA SER A 16 -28.76 5.51 7.35
C SER A 16 -29.76 6.37 8.13
N PRO A 17 -30.65 7.09 7.44
CA PRO A 17 -31.61 8.01 8.06
C PRO A 17 -32.53 7.36 9.10
N GLU A 18 -32.83 6.07 8.93
CA GLU A 18 -33.61 5.26 9.89
C GLU A 18 -32.73 4.50 10.88
N GLY A 19 -31.42 4.64 10.76
CA GLY A 19 -30.42 3.94 11.57
C GLY A 19 -30.11 4.65 12.88
N ALA A 20 -29.79 3.87 13.91
CA ALA A 20 -29.32 4.38 15.19
C ALA A 20 -27.84 4.06 15.38
N LEU A 21 -27.02 5.08 15.67
CA LEU A 21 -25.63 4.87 16.09
C LEU A 21 -25.61 4.16 17.45
N ILE A 22 -25.06 2.94 17.47
CA ILE A 22 -25.00 2.11 18.67
C ILE A 22 -23.68 2.30 19.40
N ASP A 23 -22.59 2.39 18.64
CA ASP A 23 -21.24 2.38 19.16
C ASP A 23 -20.30 3.00 18.13
N PHE A 24 -19.20 3.59 18.61
CA PHE A 24 -18.09 4.01 17.77
C PHE A 24 -16.76 3.78 18.49
N SER A 25 -15.75 3.36 17.73
CA SER A 25 -14.42 3.08 18.25
C SER A 25 -13.34 3.48 17.26
N ARG A 26 -12.23 4.00 17.75
CA ARG A 26 -11.04 4.19 16.91
C ARG A 26 -10.45 2.82 16.55
N LEU A 27 -10.04 2.65 15.30
CA LEU A 27 -9.24 1.51 14.88
C LEU A 27 -7.76 1.88 14.99
N GLU A 28 -6.96 0.99 15.58
CA GLU A 28 -5.51 1.15 15.66
C GLU A 28 -4.86 0.66 14.36
N GLY A 29 -3.78 1.31 13.90
CA GLY A 29 -2.97 0.81 12.78
C GLY A 29 -2.50 1.83 11.74
N GLY A 30 -3.09 3.02 11.65
CA GLY A 30 -2.67 4.06 10.70
C GLY A 30 -1.71 5.08 11.29
N VAL A 31 -0.62 5.41 10.58
CA VAL A 31 0.28 6.53 10.92
C VAL A 31 -0.26 7.85 10.35
N SER A 32 -0.86 7.79 9.15
CA SER A 32 -1.22 8.96 8.33
C SER A 32 -2.70 9.35 8.38
N CYS A 33 -3.56 8.61 9.09
CA CYS A 33 -5.02 8.84 9.11
C CYS A 33 -5.65 8.43 10.45
N ASP A 34 -6.63 9.20 10.94
CA ASP A 34 -7.55 8.69 11.99
C ASP A 34 -8.64 7.85 11.34
N VAL A 35 -8.83 6.63 11.84
CA VAL A 35 -9.84 5.67 11.37
C VAL A 35 -10.82 5.37 12.51
N VAL A 36 -12.11 5.57 12.26
CA VAL A 36 -13.18 5.31 13.25
C VAL A 36 -14.19 4.34 12.68
N LEU A 37 -14.47 3.27 13.42
CA LEU A 37 -15.55 2.33 13.14
C LEU A 37 -16.84 2.84 13.78
N LEU A 38 -17.90 2.96 12.99
CA LEU A 38 -19.27 3.20 13.43
C LEU A 38 -20.09 1.92 13.33
N LYS A 39 -20.82 1.57 14.39
CA LYS A 39 -21.82 0.50 14.37
C LYS A 39 -23.21 1.12 14.38
N VAL A 40 -23.96 0.91 13.29
CA VAL A 40 -25.28 1.49 13.08
C VAL A 40 -26.31 0.37 13.04
N ARG A 41 -27.36 0.47 13.87
CA ARG A 41 -28.49 -0.47 13.85
C ARG A 41 -29.56 0.06 12.91
N GLU A 42 -29.93 -0.73 11.92
CA GLU A 42 -31.03 -0.45 11.00
C GLU A 42 -31.99 -1.64 11.03
N GLY A 43 -33.15 -1.46 11.67
CA GLY A 43 -34.05 -2.56 12.04
C GLY A 43 -33.36 -3.58 12.94
N THR A 44 -33.28 -4.84 12.48
CA THR A 44 -32.61 -5.95 13.20
C THR A 44 -31.15 -6.15 12.83
N LYS A 45 -30.64 -5.44 11.82
CA LYS A 45 -29.27 -5.59 11.32
C LYS A 45 -28.34 -4.55 11.95
N ILE A 46 -27.08 -4.92 12.14
CA ILE A 46 -26.00 -4.00 12.49
C ILE A 46 -25.13 -3.83 11.26
N LYS A 47 -25.06 -2.61 10.73
CA LYS A 47 -24.14 -2.19 9.68
C LYS A 47 -22.90 -1.58 10.31
N LYS A 48 -21.74 -1.79 9.68
CA LYS A 48 -20.45 -1.25 10.10
C LYS A 48 -19.95 -0.30 9.02
N PHE A 49 -19.62 0.92 9.41
CA PHE A 49 -19.04 1.94 8.54
C PHE A 49 -17.69 2.37 9.08
N VAL A 50 -16.77 2.70 8.18
CA VAL A 50 -15.45 3.23 8.53
C VAL A 50 -15.39 4.67 8.09
N VAL A 51 -15.12 5.56 9.03
CA VAL A 51 -14.82 6.98 8.77
C VAL A 51 -13.30 7.11 8.73
N ARG A 52 -12.76 7.51 7.57
CA ARG A 52 -11.34 7.83 7.39
C ARG A 52 -11.18 9.32 7.18
N THR A 53 -10.31 9.93 7.96
CA THR A 53 -10.02 11.37 7.89
C THR A 53 -8.58 11.60 7.47
N GLU A 54 -8.30 12.76 6.89
CA GLU A 54 -6.95 13.16 6.52
C GLU A 54 -6.09 13.37 7.78
N GLY A 55 -4.88 12.81 7.80
CA GLY A 55 -3.95 12.98 8.92
C GLY A 55 -2.72 13.81 8.56
N LEU A 56 -1.78 13.84 9.50
CA LEU A 56 -0.49 14.52 9.36
C LEU A 56 0.63 13.49 9.64
N PRO A 57 1.65 13.38 8.76
CA PRO A 57 1.81 14.11 7.49
C PRO A 57 0.71 13.78 6.47
N MET A 58 0.52 14.66 5.49
CA MET A 58 -0.44 14.40 4.41
C MET A 58 0.03 13.19 3.60
N SER A 59 -0.90 12.28 3.35
CA SER A 59 -0.75 11.20 2.37
C SER A 59 -0.48 11.76 0.97
N GLU A 60 0.18 10.98 0.12
CA GLU A 60 0.41 11.36 -1.29
C GLU A 60 -0.92 11.57 -2.03
N ASN A 61 -1.86 10.63 -1.87
CA ASN A 61 -3.23 10.78 -2.32
C ASN A 61 -4.13 11.26 -1.18
N THR A 62 -4.81 12.40 -1.38
CA THR A 62 -5.79 12.96 -0.44
C THR A 62 -6.97 12.02 -0.21
N VAL A 63 -7.72 12.24 0.87
CA VAL A 63 -8.97 11.49 1.13
C VAL A 63 -9.97 11.62 -0.02
N GLU A 64 -10.01 12.78 -0.70
CA GLU A 64 -10.84 13.00 -1.89
C GLU A 64 -10.43 12.07 -3.04
N THR A 65 -9.13 12.02 -3.34
CA THR A 65 -8.58 11.17 -4.40
C THR A 65 -8.85 9.70 -4.10
N GLN A 66 -8.64 9.27 -2.86
CA GLN A 66 -8.95 7.91 -2.41
C GLN A 66 -10.46 7.59 -2.50
N PHE A 67 -11.34 8.54 -2.17
CA PHE A 67 -12.79 8.36 -2.31
C PHE A 67 -13.18 8.08 -3.75
N TYR A 68 -12.74 8.92 -4.71
CA TYR A 68 -13.05 8.71 -6.12
C TYR A 68 -12.38 7.48 -6.69
N LEU A 69 -11.16 7.15 -6.23
CA LEU A 69 -10.49 5.91 -6.60
C LEU A 69 -11.32 4.68 -6.21
N LEU A 70 -11.78 4.61 -4.95
CA LEU A 70 -12.64 3.51 -4.48
C LEU A 70 -13.97 3.43 -5.24
N LYS A 71 -14.54 4.57 -5.67
CA LYS A 71 -15.72 4.59 -6.55
C LYS A 71 -15.43 4.03 -7.93
N SER A 72 -14.21 4.22 -8.45
CA SER A 72 -13.78 3.74 -9.76
C SER A 72 -13.41 2.25 -9.77
N ILE A 73 -12.77 1.75 -8.71
CA ILE A 73 -12.23 0.37 -8.66
C ILE A 73 -13.15 -0.66 -8.01
N SER A 74 -14.45 -0.36 -7.81
CA SER A 74 -15.39 -1.29 -7.15
C SER A 74 -15.79 -2.51 -8.02
N ASN A 75 -14.84 -3.07 -8.78
CA ASN A 75 -15.02 -4.29 -9.55
C ASN A 75 -14.79 -5.54 -8.67
N LYS A 76 -15.17 -6.72 -9.17
CA LYS A 76 -15.14 -7.98 -8.39
C LYS A 76 -13.74 -8.55 -8.14
N GLN A 77 -12.70 -8.07 -8.83
CA GLN A 77 -11.36 -8.69 -8.81
C GLN A 77 -10.39 -8.01 -7.85
N VAL A 78 -10.60 -6.72 -7.56
CA VAL A 78 -9.87 -6.00 -6.51
C VAL A 78 -10.85 -5.73 -5.37
N PRO A 79 -10.87 -6.57 -4.32
CA PRO A 79 -11.82 -6.41 -3.23
C PRO A 79 -11.46 -5.16 -2.43
N THR A 80 -12.26 -4.11 -2.56
CA THR A 80 -12.04 -2.83 -1.86
C THR A 80 -13.28 -2.41 -1.08
N ALA A 81 -13.12 -1.44 -0.19
CA ALA A 81 -14.24 -0.88 0.55
C ALA A 81 -15.15 -0.07 -0.38
N GLU A 82 -16.45 -0.23 -0.24
CA GLU A 82 -17.42 0.61 -0.92
C GLU A 82 -17.40 2.01 -0.31
N ALA A 83 -17.10 3.03 -1.12
CA ALA A 83 -17.13 4.42 -0.70
C ALA A 83 -18.56 4.99 -0.76
N PHE A 84 -19.08 5.42 0.39
CA PHE A 84 -20.46 5.89 0.55
C PHE A 84 -20.60 7.41 0.53
N TYR A 85 -19.70 8.12 1.22
CA TYR A 85 -19.82 9.55 1.43
C TYR A 85 -18.44 10.22 1.53
N PHE A 86 -18.35 11.45 1.07
CA PHE A 86 -17.18 12.32 1.19
C PHE A 86 -17.64 13.73 1.59
N ASP A 87 -16.90 14.34 2.51
CA ASP A 87 -17.11 15.72 2.93
C ASP A 87 -15.76 16.42 3.08
N ASN A 88 -15.63 17.58 2.44
CA ASN A 88 -14.52 18.52 2.57
C ASN A 88 -14.97 19.88 3.13
N SER A 89 -16.22 19.97 3.59
CA SER A 89 -16.81 21.22 4.09
C SER A 89 -16.24 21.62 5.45
N CYS A 90 -15.73 20.63 6.20
CA CYS A 90 -15.28 20.77 7.58
C CYS A 90 -16.40 21.24 8.54
N GLU A 91 -17.67 21.02 8.20
CA GLU A 91 -18.82 21.38 9.05
C GLU A 91 -19.19 20.30 10.08
N ILE A 92 -18.97 19.03 9.71
CA ILE A 92 -19.24 17.86 10.56
C ILE A 92 -17.99 17.51 11.37
N LEU A 93 -16.88 17.20 10.68
CA LEU A 93 -15.55 17.03 11.25
C LEU A 93 -14.71 18.27 10.96
N ASP A 94 -13.62 18.47 11.69
CA ASP A 94 -12.71 19.62 11.53
C ASP A 94 -11.71 19.45 10.38
N LYS A 95 -11.86 18.40 9.58
CA LYS A 95 -11.00 18.04 8.46
C LYS A 95 -11.77 17.22 7.43
N PRO A 96 -11.29 17.14 6.17
CA PRO A 96 -11.89 16.29 5.15
C PRO A 96 -11.94 14.82 5.59
N PHE A 97 -13.03 14.15 5.22
CA PHE A 97 -13.22 12.74 5.54
C PHE A 97 -14.05 12.03 4.48
N MET A 98 -13.89 10.72 4.44
CA MET A 98 -14.77 9.82 3.72
C MET A 98 -15.36 8.77 4.64
N VAL A 99 -16.49 8.21 4.22
CA VAL A 99 -17.12 7.06 4.85
C VAL A 99 -17.21 5.92 3.86
N MET A 100 -16.76 4.75 4.29
CA MET A 100 -16.70 3.53 3.49
C MET A 100 -17.25 2.33 4.24
N SER A 101 -17.48 1.22 3.53
CA SER A 101 -17.87 -0.06 4.14
C SER A 101 -16.75 -0.62 4.99
N PHE A 102 -17.11 -1.25 6.12
CA PHE A 102 -16.17 -2.10 6.83
C PHE A 102 -15.96 -3.42 6.06
N LEU A 103 -14.71 -3.76 5.79
CA LEU A 103 -14.34 -5.03 5.19
C LEU A 103 -14.14 -6.09 6.27
N GLU A 104 -14.86 -7.21 6.18
CA GLU A 104 -14.76 -8.31 7.13
C GLU A 104 -13.58 -9.22 6.75
N GLY A 105 -12.52 -9.21 7.56
CA GLY A 105 -11.35 -10.07 7.40
C GLY A 105 -10.30 -9.78 8.47
N GLN A 106 -9.16 -10.47 8.39
CA GLN A 106 -8.04 -10.30 9.30
C GLN A 106 -6.72 -10.22 8.53
N ILE A 107 -5.73 -9.54 9.10
CA ILE A 107 -4.36 -9.57 8.55
C ILE A 107 -3.83 -11.00 8.65
N PHE A 108 -3.17 -11.48 7.60
CA PHE A 108 -2.56 -12.79 7.59
C PHE A 108 -1.15 -12.73 8.18
N GLU A 109 -0.91 -13.50 9.24
CA GLU A 109 0.39 -13.62 9.89
C GLU A 109 1.02 -14.98 9.52
N PRO A 110 1.93 -15.02 8.53
CA PRO A 110 2.55 -16.26 8.09
C PRO A 110 3.40 -16.89 9.20
N LYS A 111 3.34 -18.21 9.32
CA LYS A 111 4.31 -18.96 10.13
C LYS A 111 5.64 -19.07 9.39
N GLU A 112 6.71 -19.32 10.15
CA GLU A 112 8.02 -19.59 9.56
C GLU A 112 7.96 -20.79 8.60
N GLY A 113 8.40 -20.58 7.35
CA GLY A 113 8.34 -21.59 6.28
C GLY A 113 6.97 -21.75 5.62
N GLU A 114 6.00 -20.87 5.89
CA GLU A 114 4.70 -20.89 5.22
C GLU A 114 4.76 -20.11 3.90
N PHE A 115 4.37 -20.77 2.79
CA PHE A 115 4.40 -20.18 1.43
C PHE A 115 3.02 -20.16 0.74
N SER A 116 1.99 -20.68 1.41
CA SER A 116 0.63 -20.86 0.87
C SER A 116 -0.04 -19.56 0.41
N PHE A 117 0.37 -18.43 0.99
CA PHE A 117 -0.18 -17.11 0.70
C PHE A 117 0.43 -16.44 -0.54
N LEU A 118 1.62 -16.85 -0.97
CA LEU A 118 2.41 -16.14 -1.98
C LEU A 118 1.73 -16.10 -3.35
N GLU A 119 1.22 -17.25 -3.80
CA GLU A 119 0.52 -17.35 -5.08
C GLU A 119 -0.75 -16.48 -5.09
N ILE A 120 -1.47 -16.44 -3.97
CA ILE A 120 -2.71 -15.69 -3.81
C ILE A 120 -2.42 -14.18 -3.81
N MET A 121 -1.36 -13.75 -3.10
CA MET A 121 -0.91 -12.36 -3.12
C MET A 121 -0.46 -11.93 -4.53
N ALA A 122 0.35 -12.74 -5.22
CA ALA A 122 0.83 -12.42 -6.55
C ALA A 122 -0.33 -12.27 -7.54
N LYS A 123 -1.33 -13.17 -7.48
CA LYS A 123 -2.56 -13.06 -8.29
C LYS A 123 -3.35 -11.80 -7.96
N GLN A 124 -3.44 -11.42 -6.69
CA GLN A 124 -4.12 -10.19 -6.31
C GLN A 124 -3.41 -8.95 -6.86
N LEU A 125 -2.07 -8.92 -6.84
CA LEU A 125 -1.30 -7.84 -7.45
C LEU A 125 -1.53 -7.76 -8.95
N ILE A 126 -1.58 -8.91 -9.64
CA ILE A 126 -1.92 -8.98 -11.07
C ILE A 126 -3.32 -8.38 -11.33
N TYR A 127 -4.31 -8.68 -10.50
CA TYR A 127 -5.65 -8.09 -10.66
C TYR A 127 -5.65 -6.56 -10.49
N ILE A 128 -4.82 -6.04 -9.59
CA ILE A 128 -4.63 -4.58 -9.47
C ILE A 128 -4.05 -4.04 -10.78
N HIS A 129 -2.97 -4.64 -11.29
CA HIS A 129 -2.28 -4.17 -12.49
C HIS A 129 -3.10 -4.33 -13.78
N GLN A 130 -4.06 -5.26 -13.81
CA GLN A 130 -5.01 -5.44 -14.92
C GLN A 130 -6.22 -4.48 -14.87
N THR A 131 -6.35 -3.67 -13.82
CA THR A 131 -7.42 -2.68 -13.71
C THR A 131 -7.25 -1.62 -14.80
N ASP A 132 -8.31 -1.36 -15.56
CA ASP A 132 -8.27 -0.38 -16.63
C ASP A 132 -8.13 1.04 -16.06
N ILE A 133 -7.05 1.70 -16.46
CA ILE A 133 -6.61 2.97 -15.93
C ILE A 133 -7.42 4.16 -16.48
N THR A 134 -8.22 3.96 -17.53
CA THR A 134 -8.90 5.05 -18.25
C THR A 134 -10.06 5.69 -17.48
N TYR A 135 -10.57 5.01 -16.45
CA TYR A 135 -11.65 5.50 -15.59
C TYR A 135 -11.20 5.84 -14.17
N LEU A 136 -9.89 5.78 -13.90
CA LEU A 136 -9.34 6.15 -12.60
C LEU A 136 -9.24 7.68 -12.48
N PRO A 137 -9.28 8.24 -11.24
CA PRO A 137 -8.95 9.64 -11.03
C PRO A 137 -7.51 9.94 -11.46
N GLU A 138 -7.15 11.23 -11.49
CA GLU A 138 -5.74 11.62 -11.65
C GLU A 138 -4.93 11.09 -10.46
N LEU A 139 -3.87 10.34 -10.78
CA LEU A 139 -2.98 9.71 -9.80
C LEU A 139 -1.53 10.07 -10.11
N PRO A 140 -0.63 10.04 -9.10
CA PRO A 140 0.81 10.16 -9.30
C PRO A 140 1.34 9.19 -10.37
N VAL A 141 2.42 9.60 -11.06
CA VAL A 141 3.06 8.77 -12.08
C VAL A 141 4.38 8.22 -11.54
N ARG A 142 4.51 6.88 -11.49
CA ARG A 142 5.68 6.20 -10.90
C ARG A 142 6.35 5.28 -11.92
N ILE A 143 7.25 5.83 -12.73
CA ILE A 143 7.87 5.12 -13.87
C ILE A 143 9.39 5.01 -13.78
N ASP A 144 10.03 5.74 -12.87
CA ASP A 144 11.48 5.72 -12.72
C ASP A 144 11.82 5.89 -11.22
N PRO A 145 12.57 4.96 -10.61
CA PRO A 145 12.97 5.09 -9.21
C PRO A 145 14.08 6.13 -8.97
N LEU A 146 14.84 6.53 -10.00
CA LEU A 146 16.13 7.20 -9.82
C LEU A 146 16.03 8.56 -9.13
N ASP A 147 14.98 9.33 -9.42
CA ASP A 147 14.80 10.67 -8.84
C ASP A 147 14.67 10.64 -7.32
N GLU A 148 13.81 9.76 -6.82
CA GLU A 148 13.56 9.63 -5.39
C GLU A 148 14.65 8.79 -4.71
N LEU A 149 15.19 7.77 -5.41
CA LEU A 149 16.24 6.89 -4.90
C LEU A 149 17.45 7.67 -4.40
N ILE A 150 17.90 8.69 -5.13
CA ILE A 150 19.07 9.49 -4.73
C ILE A 150 18.90 10.10 -3.33
N SER A 151 17.66 10.44 -2.95
CA SER A 151 17.36 11.02 -1.63
C SER A 151 17.39 10.00 -0.49
N TYR A 152 17.17 8.72 -0.81
CA TYR A 152 17.10 7.63 0.17
C TYR A 152 18.37 6.79 0.26
N LEU A 153 19.31 6.98 -0.66
CA LEU A 153 20.57 6.25 -0.65
C LEU A 153 21.30 6.33 0.70
N PRO A 154 21.82 5.20 1.21
CA PRO A 154 22.55 5.17 2.46
C PRO A 154 23.87 5.94 2.35
N LYS A 155 24.25 6.61 3.44
CA LYS A 155 25.33 7.62 3.45
C LYS A 155 26.67 7.11 3.95
N GLU A 156 26.75 5.88 4.48
CA GLU A 156 28.02 5.32 4.94
C GLU A 156 28.98 5.05 3.78
N SER A 157 30.29 5.21 4.01
CA SER A 157 31.33 5.07 2.97
C SER A 157 31.34 3.73 2.24
N ARG A 158 30.82 2.67 2.87
CA ARG A 158 30.68 1.35 2.20
C ARG A 158 29.77 1.42 0.97
N TRP A 159 28.91 2.43 0.84
CA TRP A 159 27.97 2.62 -0.25
C TRP A 159 28.46 3.62 -1.30
N ASP A 160 29.70 4.12 -1.20
CA ASP A 160 30.20 5.14 -2.14
C ASP A 160 30.17 4.67 -3.60
N GLU A 161 30.50 3.39 -3.85
CA GLU A 161 30.46 2.81 -5.20
C GLU A 161 29.02 2.77 -5.77
N LEU A 162 28.05 2.28 -4.99
CA LEU A 162 26.63 2.30 -5.35
C LEU A 162 26.16 3.74 -5.60
N ASN A 163 26.49 4.66 -4.70
CA ASN A 163 26.05 6.05 -4.77
C ASN A 163 26.60 6.74 -6.02
N SER A 164 27.86 6.49 -6.37
CA SER A 164 28.47 6.98 -7.61
C SER A 164 27.84 6.35 -8.84
N PHE A 165 27.57 5.04 -8.83
CA PHE A 165 26.90 4.34 -9.92
C PHE A 165 25.51 4.92 -10.19
N ILE A 166 24.63 4.97 -9.18
CA ILE A 166 23.25 5.46 -9.31
C ILE A 166 23.22 6.93 -9.78
N LYS A 167 24.10 7.79 -9.26
CA LYS A 167 24.19 9.19 -9.69
C LYS A 167 24.73 9.36 -11.12
N GLY A 168 25.47 8.36 -11.62
CA GLY A 168 25.99 8.34 -12.98
C GLY A 168 25.02 7.78 -14.01
N LEU A 169 23.92 7.16 -13.60
CA LEU A 169 22.90 6.65 -14.50
C LEU A 169 22.16 7.80 -15.18
N ASN A 170 21.92 7.65 -16.47
CA ASN A 170 20.96 8.50 -17.17
C ASN A 170 19.55 8.02 -16.87
N LYS A 171 18.59 8.94 -16.77
CA LYS A 171 17.18 8.57 -16.71
C LYS A 171 16.79 7.92 -18.02
N GLU A 172 16.59 6.60 -17.98
CA GLU A 172 16.06 5.88 -19.12
C GLU A 172 14.56 6.14 -19.23
N LYS A 173 14.09 6.33 -20.46
CA LYS A 173 12.66 6.47 -20.70
C LYS A 173 12.01 5.11 -20.43
N PHE A 174 11.06 5.04 -19.51
CA PHE A 174 10.21 3.86 -19.38
C PHE A 174 9.45 3.63 -20.69
N GLU A 175 9.65 2.47 -21.31
CA GLU A 175 9.03 2.09 -22.59
C GLU A 175 7.89 1.07 -22.44
N GLY A 176 7.66 0.56 -21.22
CA GLY A 176 6.59 -0.40 -20.93
C GLY A 176 5.19 0.23 -20.86
N GLU A 177 4.18 -0.63 -20.80
CA GLU A 177 2.81 -0.20 -20.52
C GLU A 177 2.67 0.20 -19.05
N LYS A 178 2.01 1.34 -18.80
CA LYS A 178 1.73 1.79 -17.45
C LYS A 178 0.49 1.07 -16.92
N VAL A 179 0.55 0.64 -15.68
CA VAL A 179 -0.56 -0.05 -15.00
C VAL A 179 -1.02 0.73 -13.78
N PHE A 180 -2.17 0.37 -13.24
CA PHE A 180 -2.59 0.81 -11.93
C PHE A 180 -1.70 0.18 -10.85
N LEU A 181 -1.14 1.00 -9.96
CA LEU A 181 -0.26 0.59 -8.87
C LEU A 181 -0.94 0.85 -7.53
N HIS A 182 -0.71 -0.05 -6.57
CA HIS A 182 -1.10 0.16 -5.17
C HIS A 182 -0.14 1.11 -4.45
N GLY A 183 1.17 0.97 -4.70
CA GLY A 183 2.24 1.74 -4.09
C GLY A 183 2.72 1.28 -2.71
N ASP A 184 1.97 0.42 -2.04
CA ASP A 184 2.32 -0.16 -0.73
C ASP A 184 1.71 -1.56 -0.56
N PHE A 185 2.01 -2.46 -1.51
CA PHE A 185 1.38 -3.78 -1.55
C PHE A 185 2.10 -4.80 -0.66
N TRP A 186 1.57 -5.05 0.54
CA TRP A 186 2.11 -6.01 1.52
C TRP A 186 1.03 -6.63 2.41
N LEU A 187 1.38 -7.64 3.19
CA LEU A 187 0.43 -8.44 3.99
C LEU A 187 -0.43 -7.61 4.96
N GLY A 188 0.11 -6.52 5.52
CA GLY A 188 -0.63 -5.65 6.44
C GLY A 188 -1.78 -4.88 5.77
N ASN A 189 -1.70 -4.67 4.45
CA ASN A 189 -2.74 -4.03 3.65
C ASN A 189 -3.70 -5.04 3.01
N LEU A 190 -3.58 -6.33 3.34
CA LEU A 190 -4.45 -7.39 2.82
C LEU A 190 -5.27 -8.00 3.95
N LEU A 191 -6.59 -7.99 3.78
CA LEU A 191 -7.53 -8.69 4.65
C LEU A 191 -7.85 -10.06 4.08
N TRP A 192 -7.76 -11.06 4.95
CA TRP A 192 -7.95 -12.46 4.62
C TRP A 192 -9.16 -13.04 5.32
N LYS A 193 -9.84 -13.96 4.63
CA LYS A 193 -10.89 -14.80 5.19
C LYS A 193 -10.94 -16.11 4.43
N ASP A 194 -10.94 -17.23 5.14
CA ASP A 194 -10.98 -18.58 4.55
C ASP A 194 -9.93 -18.79 3.44
N SER A 195 -8.70 -18.31 3.69
CA SER A 195 -7.56 -18.34 2.76
C SER A 195 -7.73 -17.53 1.46
N LEU A 196 -8.72 -16.64 1.39
CA LEU A 196 -8.90 -15.71 0.27
C LEU A 196 -8.63 -14.28 0.73
N ILE A 197 -8.10 -13.45 -0.17
CA ILE A 197 -8.04 -12.00 0.03
C ILE A 197 -9.45 -11.45 -0.20
N VAL A 198 -9.98 -10.80 0.82
CA VAL A 198 -11.33 -10.21 0.86
C VAL A 198 -11.30 -8.69 1.04
N GLY A 199 -10.11 -8.11 1.13
CA GLY A 199 -9.92 -6.67 1.19
C GLY A 199 -8.49 -6.28 0.86
N VAL A 200 -8.35 -5.24 0.04
CA VAL A 200 -7.11 -4.51 -0.21
C VAL A 200 -7.30 -3.11 0.35
N LEU A 201 -6.46 -2.77 1.33
CA LEU A 201 -6.52 -1.55 2.13
C LEU A 201 -5.49 -0.53 1.64
N ASP A 202 -5.64 0.69 2.13
CA ASP A 202 -4.65 1.76 2.04
C ASP A 202 -4.13 2.13 0.64
N TRP A 203 -4.99 2.83 -0.10
CA TRP A 203 -4.69 3.34 -1.44
C TRP A 203 -4.00 4.71 -1.42
N GLU A 204 -3.28 5.03 -0.36
CA GLU A 204 -2.70 6.36 -0.17
C GLU A 204 -1.50 6.66 -1.08
N TYR A 205 -0.80 5.61 -1.54
CA TYR A 205 0.34 5.68 -2.47
C TYR A 205 0.01 5.15 -3.88
N ALA A 206 -1.30 5.03 -4.17
CA ALA A 206 -1.78 4.57 -5.46
C ALA A 206 -1.25 5.46 -6.59
N ALA A 207 -0.85 4.85 -7.70
CA ALA A 207 -0.17 5.54 -8.80
C ALA A 207 -0.49 4.87 -10.15
N ILE A 208 -0.11 5.51 -11.25
CA ILE A 208 -0.06 4.91 -12.58
C ILE A 208 1.40 4.80 -13.01
N GLY A 209 1.89 3.61 -13.33
CA GLY A 209 3.32 3.49 -13.57
C GLY A 209 3.85 2.13 -13.93
N ASP A 210 5.13 1.95 -13.68
CA ASP A 210 5.84 0.71 -13.92
C ASP A 210 5.36 -0.38 -12.95
N PRO A 211 4.81 -1.51 -13.43
CA PRO A 211 4.43 -2.64 -12.58
C PRO A 211 5.55 -3.14 -11.65
N LEU A 212 6.81 -2.97 -12.06
CA LEU A 212 7.97 -3.39 -11.27
C LEU A 212 8.13 -2.58 -9.97
N SER A 213 7.50 -1.41 -9.87
CA SER A 213 7.48 -0.62 -8.64
C SER A 213 6.77 -1.36 -7.50
N ASP A 214 5.53 -1.81 -7.75
CA ASP A 214 4.80 -2.63 -6.78
C ASP A 214 5.43 -4.02 -6.58
N LEU A 215 5.94 -4.62 -7.66
CA LEU A 215 6.61 -5.93 -7.55
C LEU A 215 7.81 -5.85 -6.62
N ALA A 216 8.61 -4.77 -6.67
CA ALA A 216 9.73 -4.57 -5.78
C ALA A 216 9.30 -4.39 -4.32
N VAL A 217 8.26 -3.59 -4.05
CA VAL A 217 7.67 -3.45 -2.70
C VAL A 217 7.25 -4.83 -2.17
N ALA A 218 6.47 -5.57 -2.95
CA ALA A 218 5.98 -6.89 -2.59
C ALA A 218 7.12 -7.89 -2.37
N CYS A 219 8.14 -7.90 -3.23
CA CYS A 219 9.30 -8.78 -3.09
C CYS A 219 10.08 -8.49 -1.81
N LEU A 220 10.31 -7.22 -1.47
CA LEU A 220 11.03 -6.88 -0.25
C LEU A 220 10.26 -7.29 1.01
N GLU A 221 8.94 -7.10 1.02
CA GLU A 221 8.07 -7.54 2.12
C GLU A 221 7.97 -9.06 2.22
N VAL A 222 7.85 -9.75 1.09
CA VAL A 222 7.95 -11.22 1.03
C VAL A 222 9.30 -11.70 1.54
N ARG A 223 10.41 -11.02 1.23
CA ARG A 223 11.73 -11.36 1.77
C ARG A 223 11.74 -11.25 3.30
N TYR A 224 11.07 -10.24 3.86
CA TYR A 224 10.95 -10.09 5.31
C TYR A 224 10.12 -11.16 5.99
N GLU A 225 9.24 -11.87 5.29
CA GLU A 225 8.41 -12.93 5.89
C GLU A 225 8.89 -14.34 5.52
N ALA A 226 9.15 -14.57 4.24
CA ALA A 226 9.37 -15.87 3.61
C ALA A 226 10.79 -16.03 3.03
N GLY A 227 11.66 -15.02 3.17
CA GLY A 227 13.04 -15.08 2.66
C GLY A 227 13.13 -15.14 1.14
N ILE A 228 14.33 -15.43 0.63
CA ILE A 228 14.62 -15.43 -0.82
C ILE A 228 13.77 -16.47 -1.56
N GLU A 229 13.58 -17.66 -0.98
CA GLU A 229 12.73 -18.70 -1.57
C GLU A 229 11.29 -18.20 -1.80
N GLY A 230 10.74 -17.44 -0.83
CA GLY A 230 9.44 -16.81 -0.99
C GLY A 230 9.41 -15.77 -2.12
N VAL A 231 10.48 -14.98 -2.27
CA VAL A 231 10.63 -14.00 -3.36
C VAL A 231 10.62 -14.72 -4.71
N ASP A 232 11.35 -15.82 -4.84
CA ASP A 232 11.43 -16.59 -6.07
C ASP A 232 10.04 -17.15 -6.46
N ILE A 233 9.29 -17.70 -5.49
CA ILE A 233 7.92 -18.18 -5.71
C ILE A 233 6.98 -17.04 -6.12
N PHE A 234 7.07 -15.90 -5.44
CA PHE A 234 6.24 -14.73 -5.74
C PHE A 234 6.51 -14.20 -7.16
N LYS A 235 7.79 -13.99 -7.49
CA LYS A 235 8.22 -13.56 -8.84
C LYS A 235 7.82 -14.55 -9.91
N TYR A 236 8.00 -15.86 -9.67
CA TYR A 236 7.61 -16.90 -10.62
C TYR A 236 6.10 -16.90 -10.90
N THR A 237 5.28 -16.65 -9.88
CA THR A 237 3.84 -16.53 -10.09
C THR A 237 3.52 -15.28 -10.90
N TYR A 238 4.12 -14.15 -10.54
CA TYR A 238 3.90 -12.87 -11.19
C TYR A 238 4.39 -12.84 -12.65
N SER A 239 5.47 -13.56 -12.98
CA SER A 239 6.02 -13.60 -14.34
C SER A 239 5.11 -14.29 -15.36
N ASN A 240 4.06 -14.98 -14.92
CA ASN A 240 2.99 -15.47 -15.82
C ASN A 240 2.12 -14.33 -16.39
N PHE A 241 2.18 -13.13 -15.80
CA PHE A 241 1.45 -11.95 -16.25
C PHE A 241 2.34 -10.97 -17.03
N LEU A 242 3.59 -10.76 -16.59
CA LEU A 242 4.51 -9.79 -17.17
C LEU A 242 5.92 -10.36 -17.23
N ASP A 243 6.61 -10.18 -18.37
CA ASP A 243 8.05 -10.48 -18.45
C ASP A 243 8.84 -9.49 -17.60
N ILE A 244 9.69 -10.00 -16.71
CA ILE A 244 10.36 -9.20 -15.70
C ILE A 244 11.69 -8.69 -16.28
N ASP A 245 11.76 -7.39 -16.54
CA ASP A 245 13.04 -6.72 -16.76
C ASP A 245 13.83 -6.69 -15.44
N GLU A 246 14.78 -7.63 -15.32
CA GLU A 246 15.60 -7.80 -14.11
C GLU A 246 16.49 -6.58 -13.81
N TYR A 247 16.93 -5.83 -14.82
CA TYR A 247 17.72 -4.62 -14.58
C TYR A 247 16.85 -3.53 -13.94
N ARG A 248 15.66 -3.27 -14.51
CA ARG A 248 14.71 -2.31 -13.92
C ARG A 248 14.20 -2.75 -12.56
N LEU A 249 13.90 -4.04 -12.39
CA LEU A 249 13.47 -4.56 -11.09
C LEU A 249 14.57 -4.36 -10.03
N SER A 250 15.83 -4.56 -10.39
CA SER A 250 16.97 -4.31 -9.48
C SER A 250 17.02 -2.84 -9.03
N LEU A 251 16.79 -1.88 -9.94
CA LEU A 251 16.72 -0.46 -9.57
C LEU A 251 15.57 -0.16 -8.61
N TRP A 252 14.38 -0.72 -8.85
CA TRP A 252 13.24 -0.59 -7.94
C TRP A 252 13.50 -1.24 -6.59
N LEU A 253 14.13 -2.42 -6.54
CA LEU A 253 14.50 -3.12 -5.31
C LEU A 253 15.51 -2.31 -4.49
N ILE A 254 16.52 -1.73 -5.13
CA ILE A 254 17.47 -0.82 -4.47
C ILE A 254 16.72 0.40 -3.91
N PHE A 255 15.76 0.96 -4.65
CA PHE A 255 14.91 2.06 -4.19
C PHE A 255 14.10 1.72 -2.95
N VAL A 256 13.30 0.66 -2.98
CA VAL A 256 12.44 0.30 -1.84
C VAL A 256 13.25 -0.12 -0.62
N ALA A 257 14.40 -0.77 -0.81
CA ALA A 257 15.29 -1.14 0.28
C ALA A 257 16.01 0.09 0.88
N SER A 258 16.45 1.03 0.04
CA SER A 258 17.04 2.30 0.51
C SER A 258 16.00 3.14 1.26
N SER A 259 14.77 3.23 0.74
CA SER A 259 13.63 3.87 1.41
C SER A 259 13.36 3.23 2.78
N THR A 260 13.36 1.89 2.85
CA THR A 260 13.25 1.19 4.15
C THR A 260 14.34 1.66 5.11
N LEU A 261 15.62 1.61 4.73
CA LEU A 261 16.69 2.04 5.62
C LEU A 261 16.58 3.51 6.04
N HIS A 262 16.02 4.36 5.18
CA HIS A 262 15.80 5.78 5.45
C HIS A 262 14.71 6.02 6.50
N PHE A 263 13.57 5.34 6.39
CA PHE A 263 12.38 5.61 7.22
C PHE A 263 12.17 4.64 8.39
N ILE A 264 12.92 3.55 8.48
CA ILE A 264 12.69 2.48 9.47
C ILE A 264 12.72 2.93 10.94
N ASP A 265 13.37 4.05 11.25
CA ASP A 265 13.38 4.62 12.60
C ASP A 265 12.04 5.28 12.98
N GLU A 266 11.22 5.66 12.01
CA GLU A 266 9.93 6.33 12.19
C GLU A 266 8.79 5.34 12.45
N TRP A 267 8.92 4.09 11.99
CA TRP A 267 7.87 3.07 11.98
C TRP A 267 7.56 2.42 13.34
N LYS A 268 8.22 2.84 14.43
CA LYS A 268 7.99 2.35 15.81
C LYS A 268 7.92 0.81 15.94
N LEU A 269 8.71 0.10 15.13
CA LEU A 269 8.69 -1.36 15.05
C LEU A 269 9.29 -2.04 16.29
N PRO A 270 8.85 -3.26 16.65
CA PRO A 270 9.56 -4.09 17.62
C PRO A 270 11.02 -4.31 17.21
N ASN A 271 11.95 -4.22 18.16
CA ASN A 271 13.40 -4.32 17.90
C ASN A 271 13.82 -5.54 17.08
N LYS A 272 13.16 -6.69 17.28
CA LYS A 272 13.43 -7.92 16.51
C LYS A 272 13.07 -7.75 15.03
N ARG A 273 11.89 -7.20 14.73
CA ARG A 273 11.41 -6.93 13.37
C ARG A 273 12.29 -5.90 12.68
N LYS A 274 12.57 -4.79 13.38
CA LYS A 274 13.46 -3.73 12.90
C LYS A 274 14.83 -4.26 12.46
N LYS A 275 15.49 -5.06 13.31
CA LYS A 275 16.79 -5.67 12.98
C LYS A 275 16.73 -6.60 11.77
N LYS A 276 15.64 -7.38 11.63
CA LYS A 276 15.43 -8.26 10.46
C LYS A 276 15.30 -7.43 9.19
N MET A 277 14.45 -6.40 9.18
CA MET A 277 14.23 -5.54 8.02
C MET A 277 15.50 -4.80 7.60
N ILE A 278 16.25 -4.21 8.55
CA ILE A 278 17.54 -3.57 8.25
C ILE A 278 18.50 -4.55 7.56
N LYS A 279 18.61 -5.77 8.08
CA LYS A 279 19.51 -6.80 7.53
C LYS A 279 19.10 -7.18 6.11
N GLU A 280 17.82 -7.49 5.89
CA GLU A 280 17.32 -7.95 4.58
C GLU A 280 17.30 -6.82 3.54
N ALA A 281 16.97 -5.58 3.93
CA ALA A 281 17.07 -4.41 3.05
C ALA A 281 18.54 -4.14 2.65
N THR A 282 19.48 -4.18 3.62
CA THR A 282 20.92 -4.06 3.34
C THR A 282 21.39 -5.14 2.35
N SER A 283 21.00 -6.39 2.58
CA SER A 283 21.38 -7.52 1.72
C SER A 283 20.79 -7.38 0.31
N THR A 284 19.55 -6.91 0.21
CA THR A 284 18.88 -6.63 -1.08
C THR A 284 19.67 -5.59 -1.87
N ILE A 285 20.04 -4.46 -1.27
CA ILE A 285 20.83 -3.43 -1.96
C ILE A 285 22.16 -4.01 -2.47
N GLU A 286 22.89 -4.77 -1.65
CA GLU A 286 24.17 -5.38 -2.03
C GLU A 286 24.01 -6.39 -3.18
N GLU A 287 23.02 -7.27 -3.10
CA GLU A 287 22.74 -8.31 -4.11
C GLU A 287 22.32 -7.69 -5.44
N GLU A 288 21.36 -6.78 -5.44
CA GLU A 288 20.84 -6.15 -6.65
C GLU A 288 21.87 -5.23 -7.29
N PHE A 289 22.64 -4.47 -6.50
CA PHE A 289 23.76 -3.68 -7.03
C PHE A 289 24.79 -4.55 -7.73
N ASN A 290 25.15 -5.69 -7.14
CA ASN A 290 26.09 -6.63 -7.75
C ASN A 290 25.60 -7.19 -9.09
N LYS A 291 24.28 -7.33 -9.28
CA LYS A 291 23.70 -7.74 -10.57
C LYS A 291 23.88 -6.64 -11.61
N ILE A 292 23.56 -5.39 -11.28
CA ILE A 292 23.46 -4.30 -12.27
C ILE A 292 24.75 -3.51 -12.51
N LYS A 293 25.74 -3.57 -11.62
CA LYS A 293 26.96 -2.74 -11.72
C LYS A 293 27.81 -2.97 -12.98
N ASN A 294 27.58 -4.06 -13.71
CA ASN A 294 28.27 -4.38 -14.96
C ASN A 294 27.41 -4.19 -16.23
N TYR A 295 26.18 -3.66 -16.10
CA TYR A 295 25.27 -3.47 -17.23
C TYR A 295 25.57 -2.21 -18.07
N VAL A 296 26.39 -1.29 -17.55
CA VAL A 296 26.66 0.05 -18.13
C VAL A 296 28.11 0.17 -18.57
#